data_AF-A0A2A5HQU8-F1
#
_entry.id   AF-A0A2A5HQU8-F1
#
_cell.length_a   1.000
_cell.length_b   1.000
_cell.length_c   1.000
_cell.angle_alpha   90.00
_cell.angle_beta   90.00
_cell.angle_gamma   90.00
#
_symmetry.space_group_name_H-M   'P 1'
#
loop_
_entity.id
_entity.type
_entity.pdbx_description
1 polymer ?
#
loop_
_entity_poly.entity_id
_entity_poly.type
_entity_poly.pdbx_seq_one_letter_code
_entity_poly.pdbx_strand_id
1 'polypeptide(L)'
;MHKPPLTTARTFFLSLTVLILAACNTQSVKEPPPVVSGVIPVNNGAPSISGLKDLGGLDIGLGEVLPKLMSDERFSPGEWLLVQGKNLGVSSLSIDGVTVPIDRYFGNYPLLRIPTGLSPLKQHTLTLTHAAGSASANFDSSHYIVTTDTDGKKSYFIRTNAKDRGGIEKEKKWIEEPSEDAIPMFNLISNDSAFSYIINIKKRSGEVIEGVHGYRLEINSYHLAAPEAPQKVATTYVDIASTPVQVTLGDDNTLLVVGKRDITLVDVTDPLKPAGISSLILPENEGKQKTAYVDAIFLDDGKQIAVLETYNNTVSLIDASDRHNLNITDTFNILPEKSIALSVDLEPDPNDNKRFWALLGPNYRLAGSRLVDTYKKIFKKNVEESRRAVNRVQSFTLASGKLILGNSVATPEHYATYFAVFGEDGRIYVSATKMDFLNFNFKKGGRLNVIKMVKNFLSTSVSFGRIVAIDPNTGDTETISSGGGIFYHLVDVPDIGPVFSLLKFGPSFSFPYLTPSWGLGVKSTGTYAMRKMNRYAVFPPYSIGYVDFQY
;
A
#
# COMPACT_ATOMS: atom_id res chain seq x y z
N MET A 1 -11.57 29.97 -101.58
CA MET A 1 -12.66 29.28 -100.88
C MET A 1 -12.77 27.87 -101.48
N HIS A 2 -12.18 26.89 -100.78
CA HIS A 2 -11.80 25.59 -101.34
C HIS A 2 -12.88 24.51 -101.17
N LYS A 3 -13.01 23.76 -102.27
CA LYS A 3 -13.41 22.36 -102.54
C LYS A 3 -13.68 21.37 -101.38
N PRO A 4 -14.38 20.26 -101.71
CA PRO A 4 -15.29 19.51 -100.85
C PRO A 4 -14.71 18.12 -100.48
N PRO A 5 -15.48 17.00 -100.42
CA PRO A 5 -15.60 16.15 -99.25
C PRO A 5 -14.95 14.75 -99.40
N LEU A 6 -15.10 13.93 -98.34
CA LEU A 6 -15.08 12.45 -98.36
C LEU A 6 -13.83 11.73 -98.89
N THR A 7 -13.19 10.96 -98.00
CA THR A 7 -12.70 9.62 -98.36
C THR A 7 -12.82 8.64 -97.18
N THR A 8 -13.56 7.58 -97.49
CA THR A 8 -13.74 6.27 -96.87
C THR A 8 -12.45 5.48 -96.64
N ALA A 9 -12.38 4.71 -95.54
CA ALA A 9 -11.81 3.35 -95.55
C ALA A 9 -12.24 2.49 -94.34
N ARG A 10 -13.19 1.59 -94.63
CA ARG A 10 -13.14 0.14 -94.36
C ARG A 10 -13.13 -0.39 -92.90
N THR A 11 -14.34 -0.80 -92.51
CA THR A 11 -14.69 -2.17 -92.06
C THR A 11 -13.57 -3.07 -91.52
N PHE A 12 -13.57 -3.27 -90.20
CA PHE A 12 -13.23 -4.56 -89.60
C PHE A 12 -14.32 -4.92 -88.58
N PHE A 13 -15.19 -5.83 -89.02
CA PHE A 13 -16.10 -6.62 -88.19
C PHE A 13 -15.25 -7.61 -87.40
N LEU A 14 -15.35 -7.64 -86.06
CA LEU A 14 -15.64 -8.85 -85.28
C LEU A 14 -15.54 -8.59 -83.76
N SER A 15 -16.58 -8.98 -83.05
CA SER A 15 -16.57 -9.46 -81.66
C SER A 15 -15.96 -8.56 -80.57
N LEU A 16 -16.76 -7.65 -80.02
CA LEU A 16 -16.62 -7.25 -78.61
C LEU A 16 -17.97 -7.42 -77.90
N THR A 17 -18.46 -8.66 -77.97
CA THR A 17 -19.60 -9.15 -77.19
C THR A 17 -19.06 -9.56 -75.82
N VAL A 18 -19.46 -8.83 -74.79
CA VAL A 18 -19.50 -9.27 -73.39
C VAL A 18 -18.15 -9.74 -72.81
N LEU A 19 -17.33 -8.76 -72.39
CA LEU A 19 -16.33 -8.94 -71.34
C LEU A 19 -16.80 -8.20 -70.07
N ILE A 20 -18.04 -8.51 -69.67
CA ILE A 20 -18.54 -8.32 -68.31
C ILE A 20 -18.62 -9.73 -67.74
N LEU A 21 -18.02 -9.96 -66.57
CA LEU A 21 -17.91 -11.22 -65.80
C LEU A 21 -16.60 -12.00 -65.97
N ALA A 22 -15.49 -11.41 -65.50
CA ALA A 22 -14.48 -12.14 -64.72
C ALA A 22 -13.54 -11.16 -64.00
N ALA A 23 -14.08 -10.08 -63.43
CA ALA A 23 -13.42 -9.51 -62.26
C ALA A 23 -13.70 -10.53 -61.14
N CYS A 24 -12.72 -11.39 -60.85
CA CYS A 24 -12.66 -12.11 -59.60
C CYS A 24 -12.74 -11.07 -58.48
N ASN A 25 -13.96 -10.75 -58.07
CA ASN A 25 -14.24 -10.14 -56.80
C ASN A 25 -13.97 -11.25 -55.78
N THR A 26 -12.69 -11.54 -55.54
CA THR A 26 -12.26 -12.18 -54.32
C THR A 26 -12.73 -11.25 -53.22
N GLN A 27 -13.95 -11.49 -52.73
CA GLN A 27 -14.34 -11.08 -51.40
C GLN A 27 -13.19 -11.54 -50.53
N SER A 28 -12.37 -10.59 -50.07
CA SER A 28 -11.48 -10.86 -48.96
C SER A 28 -12.42 -11.31 -47.85
N VAL A 29 -12.44 -12.62 -47.61
CA VAL A 29 -13.07 -13.17 -46.42
C VAL A 29 -12.34 -12.46 -45.31
N LYS A 30 -12.98 -11.45 -44.71
CA LYS A 30 -12.43 -10.76 -43.56
C LYS A 30 -12.28 -11.86 -42.52
N GLU A 31 -11.03 -12.25 -42.28
CA GLU A 31 -10.75 -13.18 -41.20
C GLU A 31 -11.42 -12.63 -39.94
N PRO A 32 -12.11 -13.49 -39.18
CA PRO A 32 -12.69 -13.06 -37.92
C PRO A 32 -11.58 -12.44 -37.08
N PRO A 33 -11.86 -11.34 -36.35
CA PRO A 33 -10.87 -10.72 -35.50
C PRO A 33 -10.29 -11.79 -34.55
N PRO A 34 -8.97 -11.75 -34.29
CA PRO A 34 -8.38 -12.65 -33.31
C PRO A 34 -9.13 -12.49 -31.99
N VAL A 35 -9.32 -13.62 -31.31
CA VAL A 35 -9.95 -13.69 -29.99
C VAL A 35 -8.96 -14.27 -28.99
N VAL A 36 -9.26 -14.06 -27.73
CA VAL A 36 -8.49 -14.60 -26.62
C VAL A 36 -8.73 -16.11 -26.52
N SER A 37 -7.65 -16.89 -26.40
CA SER A 37 -7.65 -18.35 -26.41
C SER A 37 -6.72 -18.89 -25.32
N GLY A 38 -7.02 -20.09 -24.81
CA GLY A 38 -6.10 -20.83 -23.93
C GLY A 38 -5.16 -21.78 -24.69
N VAL A 39 -5.25 -21.82 -26.03
CA VAL A 39 -4.47 -22.75 -26.86
C VAL A 39 -3.09 -22.16 -27.15
N ILE A 40 -2.04 -22.89 -26.81
CA ILE A 40 -0.66 -22.53 -27.13
C ILE A 40 -0.47 -22.59 -28.66
N PRO A 41 -0.07 -21.49 -29.31
CA PRO A 41 0.20 -21.45 -30.74
C PRO A 41 1.36 -22.36 -31.14
N VAL A 42 1.34 -22.84 -32.39
CA VAL A 42 2.43 -23.63 -32.96
C VAL A 42 3.61 -22.71 -33.32
N ASN A 43 4.82 -23.09 -32.90
CA ASN A 43 6.05 -22.36 -33.25
C ASN A 43 6.68 -22.91 -34.53
N ASN A 44 6.92 -22.04 -35.50
CA ASN A 44 7.52 -22.39 -36.79
C ASN A 44 8.85 -21.63 -37.03
N GLY A 45 9.69 -21.49 -35.99
CA GLY A 45 11.01 -20.87 -36.11
C GLY A 45 11.56 -20.32 -34.80
N ALA A 46 12.68 -19.61 -34.88
CA ALA A 46 13.24 -18.88 -33.75
C ALA A 46 12.25 -17.81 -33.27
N PRO A 47 12.16 -17.56 -31.95
CA PRO A 47 11.25 -16.57 -31.40
C PRO A 47 11.78 -15.16 -31.69
N SER A 48 10.88 -14.20 -31.86
CA SER A 48 11.25 -12.78 -31.95
C SER A 48 10.19 -11.91 -31.31
N ILE A 49 10.56 -11.08 -30.34
CA ILE A 49 9.66 -10.11 -29.71
C ILE A 49 9.84 -8.77 -30.43
N SER A 50 8.75 -8.25 -31.00
CA SER A 50 8.73 -6.94 -31.68
C SER A 50 8.26 -5.80 -30.78
N GLY A 51 7.56 -6.12 -29.69
CA GLY A 51 7.05 -5.13 -28.76
C GLY A 51 6.29 -5.73 -27.60
N LEU A 52 6.06 -4.88 -26.60
CA LEU A 52 5.23 -5.16 -25.44
C LEU A 52 4.11 -4.13 -25.44
N LYS A 53 2.89 -4.57 -25.14
CA LYS A 53 1.73 -3.70 -25.09
C LYS A 53 0.98 -3.91 -23.78
N ASP A 54 0.80 -2.81 -23.04
CA ASP A 54 -0.09 -2.77 -21.90
C ASP A 54 -1.55 -2.88 -22.38
N LEU A 55 -2.35 -3.63 -21.64
CA LEU A 55 -3.78 -3.82 -21.86
C LEU A 55 -4.64 -3.38 -20.66
N GLY A 56 -4.04 -2.85 -19.59
CA GLY A 56 -4.70 -2.56 -18.32
C GLY A 56 -4.98 -3.82 -17.50
N GLY A 57 -5.63 -3.66 -16.35
CA GLY A 57 -5.86 -4.78 -15.41
C GLY A 57 -7.27 -5.36 -15.36
N LEU A 58 -8.23 -4.88 -16.17
CA LEU A 58 -9.55 -5.49 -16.25
C LEU A 58 -9.44 -6.95 -16.71
N ASP A 59 -10.32 -7.83 -16.22
CA ASP A 59 -10.27 -9.23 -16.62
C ASP A 59 -10.59 -9.39 -18.12
N ILE A 60 -9.89 -10.33 -18.78
CA ILE A 60 -9.99 -10.57 -20.21
C ILE A 60 -10.50 -12.00 -20.40
N GLY A 61 -11.76 -12.15 -20.79
CA GLY A 61 -12.43 -13.45 -20.97
C GLY A 61 -11.93 -14.26 -22.16
N LEU A 62 -12.12 -15.58 -22.12
CA LEU A 62 -11.87 -16.44 -23.30
C LEU A 62 -12.92 -16.15 -24.38
N GLY A 63 -12.49 -16.12 -25.64
CA GLY A 63 -13.36 -15.82 -26.78
C GLY A 63 -13.65 -14.33 -26.97
N GLU A 64 -13.16 -13.46 -26.09
CA GLU A 64 -13.31 -12.02 -26.22
C GLU A 64 -12.32 -11.43 -27.22
N VAL A 65 -12.70 -10.30 -27.84
CA VAL A 65 -11.78 -9.45 -28.60
C VAL A 65 -11.13 -8.49 -27.62
N LEU A 66 -9.83 -8.19 -27.80
CA LEU A 66 -9.19 -7.20 -26.96
C LEU A 66 -9.90 -5.83 -27.06
N PRO A 67 -10.26 -5.22 -25.93
CA PRO A 67 -10.91 -3.93 -25.91
C PRO A 67 -10.00 -2.83 -26.47
N LYS A 68 -10.61 -1.86 -27.16
CA LYS A 68 -9.86 -0.87 -27.98
C LYS A 68 -9.11 0.20 -27.18
N LEU A 69 -9.49 0.45 -25.93
CA LEU A 69 -8.82 1.38 -25.02
C LEU A 69 -8.95 0.84 -23.60
N MET A 70 -7.91 0.17 -23.11
CA MET A 70 -7.82 -0.16 -21.68
C MET A 70 -6.48 0.14 -21.02
N SER A 71 -5.54 0.68 -21.79
CA SER A 71 -4.15 0.90 -21.39
C SER A 71 -3.91 2.37 -21.06
N ASP A 72 -3.06 2.63 -20.08
CA ASP A 72 -2.49 3.96 -19.83
C ASP A 72 -1.04 4.09 -20.34
N GLU A 73 -0.62 3.11 -21.15
CA GLU A 73 0.72 2.93 -21.73
C GLU A 73 1.84 2.76 -20.70
N ARG A 74 1.50 2.39 -19.46
CA ARG A 74 2.47 2.05 -18.42
C ARG A 74 2.26 0.60 -18.01
N PHE A 75 3.29 0.02 -17.41
CA PHE A 75 3.26 -1.36 -16.96
C PHE A 75 3.27 -1.37 -15.44
N SER A 76 2.16 -1.75 -14.83
CA SER A 76 1.98 -1.82 -13.39
C SER A 76 1.79 -3.27 -12.95
N PRO A 77 2.23 -3.66 -11.75
CA PRO A 77 1.91 -4.97 -11.21
C PRO A 77 0.41 -5.28 -11.27
N GLY A 78 0.08 -6.52 -11.64
CA GLY A 78 -1.29 -6.96 -11.83
C GLY A 78 -1.91 -6.64 -13.19
N GLU A 79 -1.26 -5.89 -14.10
CA GLU A 79 -1.78 -5.60 -15.44
C GLU A 79 -1.62 -6.76 -16.42
N TRP A 80 -2.48 -6.80 -17.45
CA TRP A 80 -2.28 -7.66 -18.60
C TRP A 80 -1.22 -7.08 -19.55
N LEU A 81 -0.21 -7.89 -19.81
CA LEU A 81 0.84 -7.63 -20.77
C LEU A 81 0.62 -8.49 -22.03
N LEU A 82 0.58 -7.86 -23.19
CA LEU A 82 0.59 -8.54 -24.49
C LEU A 82 2.00 -8.55 -25.07
N VAL A 83 2.54 -9.75 -25.33
CA VAL A 83 3.85 -9.92 -25.97
C VAL A 83 3.67 -10.06 -27.47
N GLN A 84 4.09 -9.04 -28.23
CA GLN A 84 3.94 -9.00 -29.68
C GLN A 84 5.19 -9.54 -30.38
N GLY A 85 5.02 -10.36 -31.41
CA GLY A 85 6.15 -10.93 -32.14
C GLY A 85 5.83 -12.14 -33.02
N LYS A 86 6.78 -13.06 -33.15
CA LYS A 86 6.66 -14.29 -33.96
C LYS A 86 7.19 -15.50 -33.18
N ASN A 87 6.57 -16.66 -33.40
CA ASN A 87 6.94 -17.93 -32.77
C ASN A 87 7.04 -17.82 -31.24
N LEU A 88 5.98 -17.33 -30.60
CA LEU A 88 5.96 -17.05 -29.15
C LEU A 88 5.15 -18.07 -28.33
N GLY A 89 4.76 -19.21 -28.91
CA GLY A 89 3.93 -20.21 -28.25
C GLY A 89 4.69 -21.01 -27.21
N VAL A 90 4.57 -20.66 -25.93
CA VAL A 90 5.14 -21.38 -24.79
C VAL A 90 4.16 -21.46 -23.62
N SER A 91 4.35 -22.34 -22.65
CA SER A 91 3.46 -22.37 -21.47
C SER A 91 3.81 -21.30 -20.44
N SER A 92 5.03 -20.78 -20.48
CA SER A 92 5.54 -19.79 -19.53
C SER A 92 6.72 -19.03 -20.14
N LEU A 93 6.96 -17.82 -19.64
CA LEU A 93 8.13 -17.00 -19.97
C LEU A 93 8.86 -16.63 -18.67
N SER A 94 9.94 -15.86 -18.73
CA SER A 94 10.55 -15.30 -17.53
C SER A 94 10.60 -13.78 -17.53
N ILE A 95 10.45 -13.17 -16.36
CA ILE A 95 10.71 -11.75 -16.10
C ILE A 95 11.83 -11.70 -15.07
N ASP A 96 12.94 -11.06 -15.41
CA ASP A 96 14.14 -10.99 -14.55
C ASP A 96 14.66 -12.36 -14.08
N GLY A 97 14.43 -13.40 -14.89
CA GLY A 97 14.83 -14.78 -14.58
C GLY A 97 13.80 -15.57 -13.78
N VAL A 98 12.75 -14.93 -13.25
CA VAL A 98 11.64 -15.60 -12.56
C VAL A 98 10.60 -16.06 -13.59
N THR A 99 10.19 -17.32 -13.53
CA THR A 99 9.21 -17.87 -14.47
C THR A 99 7.81 -17.34 -14.16
N VAL A 100 7.13 -16.82 -15.17
CA VAL A 100 5.75 -16.29 -15.11
C VAL A 100 4.86 -17.11 -16.04
N PRO A 101 3.70 -17.58 -15.58
CA PRO A 101 2.77 -18.33 -16.42
C PRO A 101 2.20 -17.46 -17.55
N ILE A 102 1.90 -18.09 -18.67
CA ILE A 102 1.09 -17.46 -19.72
C ILE A 102 -0.35 -17.94 -19.51
N ASP A 103 -1.21 -17.03 -19.09
CA ASP A 103 -2.61 -17.37 -18.82
C ASP A 103 -3.39 -17.60 -20.11
N ARG A 104 -3.14 -16.77 -21.14
CA ARG A 104 -3.95 -16.72 -22.36
C ARG A 104 -3.11 -16.32 -23.58
N TYR A 105 -3.74 -16.38 -24.75
CA TYR A 105 -3.20 -15.95 -26.02
C TYR A 105 -4.19 -15.07 -26.76
N PHE A 106 -3.75 -13.97 -27.35
CA PHE A 106 -4.53 -13.22 -28.31
C PHE A 106 -4.01 -13.47 -29.73
N GLY A 107 -4.70 -14.34 -30.48
CA GLY A 107 -4.14 -14.90 -31.72
C GLY A 107 -2.88 -15.72 -31.40
N ASN A 108 -1.71 -15.25 -31.85
CA ASN A 108 -0.41 -15.90 -31.61
C ASN A 108 0.43 -15.21 -30.52
N TYR A 109 -0.14 -14.25 -29.81
CA TYR A 109 0.58 -13.39 -28.86
C TYR A 109 0.28 -13.82 -27.42
N PRO A 110 1.29 -14.14 -26.60
CA PRO A 110 1.11 -14.40 -25.18
C PRO A 110 0.47 -13.24 -24.45
N LEU A 111 -0.46 -13.57 -23.56
CA LEU A 111 -1.04 -12.70 -22.53
C LEU A 111 -0.66 -13.24 -21.16
N LEU A 112 -0.07 -12.38 -20.34
CA LEU A 112 0.29 -12.70 -18.97
C LEU A 112 -0.04 -11.53 -18.05
N ARG A 113 -0.27 -11.82 -16.76
CA ARG A 113 -0.28 -10.81 -15.71
C ARG A 113 1.14 -10.41 -15.33
N ILE A 114 1.39 -9.11 -15.20
CA ILE A 114 2.65 -8.62 -14.64
C ILE A 114 2.70 -9.04 -13.17
N PRO A 115 3.75 -9.76 -12.74
CA PRO A 115 3.86 -10.25 -11.36
C PRO A 115 4.04 -9.09 -10.38
N THR A 116 3.71 -9.35 -9.11
CA THR A 116 4.05 -8.47 -7.99
C THR A 116 5.53 -8.61 -7.60
N GLY A 117 6.02 -7.69 -6.78
CA GLY A 117 7.40 -7.67 -6.29
C GLY A 117 8.41 -7.17 -7.32
N LEU A 118 7.96 -6.42 -8.32
CA LEU A 118 8.85 -5.81 -9.30
C LEU A 118 9.48 -4.54 -8.70
N SER A 119 10.78 -4.40 -8.89
CA SER A 119 11.50 -3.22 -8.42
C SER A 119 11.13 -1.99 -9.28
N PRO A 120 10.65 -0.87 -8.69
CA PRO A 120 10.08 0.25 -9.43
C PRO A 120 11.10 1.10 -10.18
N LEU A 121 12.40 0.96 -9.88
CA LEU A 121 13.47 1.74 -10.50
C LEU A 121 14.34 0.93 -11.46
N LYS A 122 14.08 -0.38 -11.58
CA LYS A 122 14.80 -1.28 -12.47
C LYS A 122 14.10 -1.37 -13.82
N GLN A 123 14.90 -1.43 -14.89
CA GLN A 123 14.40 -1.89 -16.18
C GLN A 123 14.35 -3.41 -16.18
N HIS A 124 13.16 -3.97 -16.35
CA HIS A 124 12.92 -5.40 -16.34
C HIS A 124 13.18 -6.02 -17.71
N THR A 125 13.60 -7.28 -17.71
CA THR A 125 13.79 -8.06 -18.94
C THR A 125 12.83 -9.24 -18.97
N LEU A 126 11.89 -9.20 -19.92
CA LEU A 126 11.07 -10.35 -20.29
C LEU A 126 11.85 -11.22 -21.28
N THR A 127 11.98 -12.51 -20.99
CA THR A 127 12.66 -13.49 -21.83
C THR A 127 11.75 -14.66 -22.14
N LEU A 128 11.66 -15.01 -23.42
CA LEU A 128 10.99 -16.21 -23.91
C LEU A 128 12.04 -17.15 -24.49
N THR A 129 12.03 -18.40 -24.03
CA THR A 129 12.99 -19.43 -24.46
C THR A 129 12.28 -20.72 -24.83
N HIS A 130 12.62 -21.27 -26.00
CA HIS A 130 12.19 -22.60 -26.42
C HIS A 130 13.26 -23.26 -27.32
N ALA A 131 13.03 -24.49 -27.79
CA ALA A 131 14.04 -25.28 -28.51
C ALA A 131 14.70 -24.58 -29.71
N ALA A 132 13.98 -23.72 -30.44
CA ALA A 132 14.52 -23.01 -31.61
C ALA A 132 15.23 -21.68 -31.30
N GLY A 133 15.38 -21.29 -30.02
CA GLY A 133 16.10 -20.08 -29.60
C GLY A 133 15.42 -19.31 -28.47
N SER A 134 15.92 -18.10 -28.21
CA SER A 134 15.41 -17.19 -27.19
C SER A 134 15.20 -15.78 -27.74
N ALA A 135 14.22 -15.06 -27.20
CA ALA A 135 13.97 -13.65 -27.49
C ALA A 135 13.74 -12.90 -26.18
N SER A 136 14.12 -11.62 -26.14
CA SER A 136 13.93 -10.78 -24.98
C SER A 136 13.43 -9.39 -25.34
N ALA A 137 12.71 -8.77 -24.42
CA ALA A 137 12.29 -7.37 -24.49
C ALA A 137 12.40 -6.74 -23.10
N ASN A 138 12.64 -5.43 -23.07
CA ASN A 138 12.74 -4.68 -21.84
C ASN A 138 11.53 -3.78 -21.64
N PHE A 139 11.15 -3.57 -20.39
CA PHE A 139 10.13 -2.60 -20.00
C PHE A 139 10.46 -1.98 -18.64
N ASP A 140 9.95 -0.78 -18.40
CA ASP A 140 10.00 -0.12 -17.10
C ASP A 140 8.65 -0.35 -16.41
N SER A 141 8.65 -0.62 -15.10
CA SER A 141 7.42 -0.73 -14.31
C SER A 141 7.03 0.61 -13.67
N SER A 142 5.75 0.79 -13.34
CA SER A 142 5.22 1.94 -12.60
C SER A 142 4.37 1.45 -11.44
N HIS A 143 4.64 1.98 -10.25
CA HIS A 143 4.04 1.52 -9.00
C HIS A 143 3.42 2.70 -8.26
N TYR A 144 2.37 2.47 -7.49
CA TYR A 144 1.76 3.50 -6.66
C TYR A 144 2.26 3.50 -5.22
N ILE A 145 2.52 4.69 -4.71
CA ILE A 145 2.50 5.01 -3.29
C ILE A 145 1.14 5.66 -3.01
N VAL A 146 0.37 5.05 -2.12
CA VAL A 146 -0.97 5.51 -1.74
C VAL A 146 -0.94 6.10 -0.34
N THR A 147 -1.58 7.25 -0.15
CA THR A 147 -1.74 7.83 1.19
C THR A 147 -3.04 8.59 1.36
N THR A 148 -3.55 8.66 2.58
CA THR A 148 -4.84 9.26 2.91
C THR A 148 -4.71 10.52 3.77
N ASP A 149 -5.38 11.59 3.36
CA ASP A 149 -5.55 12.83 4.13
C ASP A 149 -6.91 12.84 4.80
N THR A 150 -6.97 12.33 6.03
CA THR A 150 -8.20 12.23 6.83
C THR A 150 -8.94 13.56 6.95
N ASP A 151 -8.27 14.68 7.27
CA ASP A 151 -8.98 15.96 7.38
C ASP A 151 -9.23 16.62 6.03
N GLY A 152 -8.34 16.39 5.05
CA GLY A 152 -8.48 16.90 3.70
C GLY A 152 -9.53 16.15 2.88
N LYS A 153 -9.98 14.98 3.35
CA LYS A 153 -10.87 14.02 2.67
C LYS A 153 -10.37 13.60 1.30
N LYS A 154 -9.07 13.35 1.20
CA LYS A 154 -8.41 13.01 -0.07
C LYS A 154 -7.56 11.77 0.06
N SER A 155 -7.54 11.00 -1.02
CA SER A 155 -6.62 9.89 -1.22
C SER A 155 -5.66 10.28 -2.33
N TYR A 156 -4.36 10.23 -2.05
CA TYR A 156 -3.29 10.60 -2.96
C TYR A 156 -2.62 9.35 -3.52
N PHE A 157 -2.39 9.37 -4.82
CA PHE A 157 -1.76 8.31 -5.59
C PHE A 157 -0.55 8.91 -6.30
N ILE A 158 0.64 8.53 -5.86
CA ILE A 158 1.91 9.00 -6.41
C ILE A 158 2.57 7.84 -7.11
N ARG A 159 2.91 8.00 -8.39
CA ARG A 159 3.59 6.96 -9.14
C ARG A 159 5.10 6.99 -8.93
N THR A 160 5.71 5.82 -9.00
CA THR A 160 7.15 5.69 -9.17
C THR A 160 7.53 5.90 -10.63
N ASN A 161 8.75 6.39 -10.85
CA ASN A 161 9.30 6.61 -12.18
C ASN A 161 10.83 6.56 -12.14
N ALA A 162 11.41 5.54 -12.78
CA ALA A 162 12.86 5.33 -12.86
C ALA A 162 13.64 6.51 -13.48
N LYS A 163 12.98 7.35 -14.29
CA LYS A 163 13.59 8.49 -14.98
C LYS A 163 13.57 9.77 -14.15
N ASP A 164 12.73 9.83 -13.12
CA ASP A 164 12.62 10.99 -12.25
C ASP A 164 13.65 10.96 -11.13
N ARG A 165 14.14 12.16 -10.75
CA ARG A 165 15.11 12.29 -9.67
C ARG A 165 14.52 11.72 -8.38
N GLY A 166 15.11 10.63 -7.92
CA GLY A 166 14.76 9.86 -6.72
C GLY A 166 13.46 9.07 -6.83
N GLY A 167 13.03 8.75 -8.05
CA GLY A 167 12.20 7.58 -8.30
C GLY A 167 10.69 7.78 -8.17
N ILE A 168 10.20 9.01 -8.00
CA ILE A 168 8.77 9.31 -7.88
C ILE A 168 8.36 10.51 -8.73
N GLU A 169 7.16 10.43 -9.29
CA GLU A 169 6.59 11.47 -10.12
C GLU A 169 6.23 12.71 -9.30
N LYS A 170 6.49 13.89 -9.87
CA LYS A 170 6.10 15.17 -9.25
C LYS A 170 4.60 15.39 -9.31
N GLU A 171 3.98 14.93 -10.39
CA GLU A 171 2.54 15.01 -10.56
C GLU A 171 1.88 14.00 -9.63
N LYS A 172 0.86 14.46 -8.90
CA LYS A 172 0.15 13.65 -7.93
C LYS A 172 -1.29 13.58 -8.39
N LYS A 173 -1.80 12.37 -8.57
CA LYS A 173 -3.23 12.18 -8.70
C LYS A 173 -3.83 12.14 -7.30
N TRP A 174 -4.97 12.78 -7.13
CA TRP A 174 -5.72 12.71 -5.90
C TRP A 174 -7.19 12.54 -6.22
N ILE A 175 -7.88 11.82 -5.34
CA ILE A 175 -9.31 11.59 -5.41
C ILE A 175 -9.91 12.17 -4.15
N GLU A 176 -10.95 12.98 -4.32
CA GLU A 176 -11.77 13.45 -3.21
C GLU A 176 -12.80 12.37 -2.89
N GLU A 177 -12.89 12.01 -1.61
CA GLU A 177 -13.83 10.97 -1.21
C GLU A 177 -15.27 11.48 -1.42
N PRO A 178 -16.10 10.75 -2.20
CA PRO A 178 -17.32 11.30 -2.77
C PRO A 178 -18.45 11.51 -1.76
N SER A 179 -18.37 10.90 -0.58
CA SER A 179 -19.39 11.06 0.46
C SER A 179 -19.03 12.21 1.40
N GLU A 180 -19.97 13.12 1.62
CA GLU A 180 -19.80 14.23 2.58
C GLU A 180 -19.43 13.74 4.00
N ASP A 181 -19.83 12.53 4.37
CA ASP A 181 -19.56 11.92 5.67
C ASP A 181 -18.37 10.94 5.66
N ALA A 182 -17.79 10.63 4.50
CA ALA A 182 -16.62 9.77 4.42
C ALA A 182 -15.39 10.47 5.00
N ILE A 183 -14.70 9.74 5.87
CA ILE A 183 -13.43 10.12 6.45
C ILE A 183 -12.44 9.01 6.11
N PRO A 184 -11.52 9.22 5.14
CA PRO A 184 -10.52 8.22 4.78
C PRO A 184 -9.54 8.07 5.93
N MET A 185 -9.41 6.85 6.42
CA MET A 185 -8.57 6.55 7.59
C MET A 185 -7.45 5.59 7.28
N PHE A 186 -7.70 4.61 6.41
CA PHE A 186 -6.72 3.59 6.07
C PHE A 186 -6.71 3.36 4.57
N ASN A 187 -5.57 2.89 4.09
CA ASN A 187 -5.43 2.40 2.74
C ASN A 187 -4.61 1.12 2.76
N LEU A 188 -5.04 0.15 1.96
CA LEU A 188 -4.33 -1.12 1.75
C LEU A 188 -4.24 -1.37 0.24
N ILE A 189 -3.26 -2.16 -0.18
CA ILE A 189 -3.11 -2.66 -1.54
C ILE A 189 -3.31 -4.17 -1.52
N SER A 190 -4.03 -4.69 -2.50
CA SER A 190 -4.30 -6.12 -2.64
C SER A 190 -3.01 -6.90 -2.88
N ASN A 191 -2.99 -8.18 -2.53
CA ASN A 191 -1.78 -9.02 -2.67
C ASN A 191 -1.36 -9.25 -4.13
N ASP A 192 -2.28 -9.07 -5.08
CA ASP A 192 -2.00 -9.07 -6.52
C ASP A 192 -1.57 -7.69 -7.06
N SER A 193 -1.46 -6.70 -6.18
CA SER A 193 -1.11 -5.31 -6.46
C SER A 193 -2.03 -4.59 -7.46
N ALA A 194 -3.15 -5.19 -7.88
CA ALA A 194 -4.04 -4.61 -8.89
C ALA A 194 -5.03 -3.59 -8.30
N PHE A 195 -5.33 -3.69 -7.00
CA PHE A 195 -6.35 -2.89 -6.33
C PHE A 195 -5.79 -2.18 -5.10
N SER A 196 -6.35 -1.00 -4.82
CA SER A 196 -6.20 -0.33 -3.53
C SER A 196 -7.56 -0.18 -2.86
N TYR A 197 -7.61 -0.53 -1.58
CA TYR A 197 -8.77 -0.37 -0.71
C TYR A 197 -8.61 0.90 0.11
N ILE A 198 -9.48 1.89 -0.08
CA ILE A 198 -9.58 3.06 0.80
C ILE A 198 -10.73 2.81 1.77
N ILE A 199 -10.42 2.83 3.07
CA ILE A 199 -11.37 2.50 4.13
C ILE A 199 -11.78 3.79 4.83
N ASN A 200 -13.07 4.10 4.67
CA ASN A 200 -13.72 5.28 5.20
C ASN A 200 -14.59 4.88 6.41
N ILE A 201 -14.61 5.70 7.46
CA ILE A 201 -15.67 5.58 8.49
C ILE A 201 -16.88 6.39 8.05
N LYS A 202 -18.04 5.73 7.91
CA LYS A 202 -19.34 6.39 7.79
C LYS A 202 -20.05 6.36 9.15
N LYS A 203 -20.56 7.50 9.62
CA LYS A 203 -21.16 7.60 10.97
C LYS A 203 -22.45 6.78 11.11
N ARG A 204 -22.49 5.98 12.19
CA ARG A 204 -23.60 5.34 12.93
C ARG A 204 -24.66 4.62 12.08
N SER A 205 -24.65 3.28 12.10
CA SER A 205 -25.87 2.51 11.76
C SER A 205 -26.92 2.76 12.84
N GLY A 206 -28.19 2.92 12.45
CA GLY A 206 -29.28 3.37 13.33
C GLY A 206 -29.71 2.35 14.40
N GLU A 207 -29.21 1.12 14.36
CA GLU A 207 -29.60 0.06 15.29
C GLU A 207 -28.52 -0.17 16.35
N VAL A 208 -28.89 0.13 17.58
CA VAL A 208 -28.15 -0.24 18.78
C VAL A 208 -28.59 -1.64 19.17
N ILE A 209 -27.80 -2.65 18.83
CA ILE A 209 -27.97 -4.00 19.39
C ILE A 209 -27.12 -4.03 20.67
N GLU A 210 -27.76 -4.30 21.81
CA GLU A 210 -27.09 -4.62 23.08
C GLU A 210 -26.06 -3.60 23.62
N GLY A 211 -26.29 -2.30 23.40
CA GLY A 211 -25.44 -1.25 23.98
C GLY A 211 -24.09 -1.04 23.26
N VAL A 212 -23.87 -1.70 22.13
CA VAL A 212 -22.75 -1.46 21.23
C VAL A 212 -23.18 -0.45 20.15
N HIS A 213 -22.44 0.64 20.00
CA HIS A 213 -22.69 1.60 18.92
C HIS A 213 -22.07 1.06 17.62
N GLY A 214 -22.87 0.52 16.72
CA GLY A 214 -22.42 0.05 15.41
C GLY A 214 -21.88 1.19 14.53
N TYR A 215 -20.76 0.94 13.86
CA TYR A 215 -20.20 1.79 12.82
C TYR A 215 -20.35 1.08 11.48
N ARG A 216 -20.45 1.87 10.40
CA ARG A 216 -20.43 1.34 9.04
C ARG A 216 -19.13 1.76 8.38
N LEU A 217 -18.29 0.79 8.06
CA LEU A 217 -17.15 1.01 7.19
C LEU A 217 -17.64 1.12 5.75
N GLU A 218 -17.08 2.07 5.01
CA GLU A 218 -17.18 2.13 3.57
C GLU A 218 -15.81 1.72 3.01
N ILE A 219 -15.78 0.65 2.21
CA ILE A 219 -14.60 0.14 1.53
C ILE A 219 -14.73 0.53 0.06
N ASN A 220 -13.90 1.49 -0.37
CA ASN A 220 -13.80 1.90 -1.76
C ASN A 220 -12.65 1.15 -2.44
N SER A 221 -12.97 0.33 -3.44
CA SER A 221 -11.98 -0.40 -4.22
C SER A 221 -11.62 0.41 -5.46
N TYR A 222 -10.32 0.70 -5.60
CA TYR A 222 -9.73 1.40 -6.72
C TYR A 222 -8.87 0.44 -7.51
N HIS A 223 -9.15 0.31 -8.80
CA HIS A 223 -8.29 -0.43 -9.70
C HIS A 223 -7.11 0.46 -10.09
N LEU A 224 -5.90 0.04 -9.73
CA LEU A 224 -4.65 0.81 -9.91
C LEU A 224 -4.13 0.77 -11.35
N ALA A 225 -4.72 -0.11 -12.14
CA ALA A 225 -4.28 -0.46 -13.49
C ALA A 225 -5.38 -0.24 -14.57
N ALA A 226 -6.41 0.55 -14.22
CA ALA A 226 -7.58 0.78 -15.06
C ALA A 226 -7.28 1.87 -16.10
N PRO A 227 -8.12 2.02 -17.14
CA PRO A 227 -7.99 3.14 -18.07
C PRO A 227 -8.12 4.44 -17.26
N GLU A 228 -7.17 5.36 -17.40
CA GLU A 228 -7.06 6.55 -16.56
C GLU A 228 -6.90 6.22 -15.05
N ALA A 229 -6.13 5.20 -14.70
CA ALA A 229 -5.88 4.79 -13.32
C ALA A 229 -5.36 5.92 -12.39
N PRO A 230 -5.59 5.80 -11.06
CA PRO A 230 -6.51 4.86 -10.42
C PRO A 230 -7.98 5.19 -10.74
N GLN A 231 -8.83 4.17 -10.82
CA GLN A 231 -10.27 4.29 -11.04
C GLN A 231 -11.04 3.58 -9.94
N LYS A 232 -12.05 4.25 -9.35
CA LYS A 232 -12.96 3.59 -8.40
C LYS A 232 -13.86 2.61 -9.15
N VAL A 233 -13.83 1.34 -8.77
CA VAL A 233 -14.61 0.27 -9.41
C VAL A 233 -15.72 -0.29 -8.52
N ALA A 234 -15.59 -0.15 -7.20
CA ALA A 234 -16.61 -0.58 -6.26
C ALA A 234 -16.64 0.28 -4.99
N THR A 235 -17.79 0.29 -4.34
CA THR A 235 -18.00 0.82 -2.99
C THR A 235 -18.86 -0.19 -2.25
N THR A 236 -18.34 -0.76 -1.17
CA THR A 236 -19.07 -1.73 -0.33
C THR A 236 -19.10 -1.27 1.12
N TYR A 237 -20.05 -1.79 1.88
CA TYR A 237 -20.25 -1.44 3.27
C TYR A 237 -20.16 -2.66 4.17
N VAL A 238 -19.42 -2.53 5.27
CA VAL A 238 -19.29 -3.56 6.30
C VAL A 238 -19.62 -2.92 7.65
N ASP A 239 -20.53 -3.55 8.40
CA ASP A 239 -20.88 -3.09 9.73
C ASP A 239 -19.88 -3.66 10.75
N ILE A 240 -19.40 -2.83 11.66
CA ILE A 240 -18.44 -3.19 12.72
C ILE A 240 -18.93 -2.70 14.08
N ALA A 241 -18.46 -3.37 15.14
CA ALA A 241 -18.95 -3.12 16.50
C ALA A 241 -18.37 -1.85 17.14
N SER A 242 -17.17 -1.41 16.74
CA SER A 242 -16.55 -0.21 17.34
C SER A 242 -15.74 0.63 16.35
N THR A 243 -15.21 1.77 16.80
CA THR A 243 -14.39 2.62 15.91
C THR A 243 -13.13 1.86 15.50
N PRO A 244 -12.80 1.77 14.19
CA PRO A 244 -11.58 1.13 13.74
C PRO A 244 -10.37 1.96 14.17
N VAL A 245 -9.28 1.26 14.49
CA VAL A 245 -8.01 1.84 14.95
C VAL A 245 -6.84 1.41 14.08
N GLN A 246 -6.95 0.26 13.42
CA GLN A 246 -5.94 -0.30 12.52
C GLN A 246 -6.60 -1.25 11.53
N VAL A 247 -5.95 -1.44 10.38
CA VAL A 247 -6.27 -2.49 9.42
C VAL A 247 -5.00 -3.20 8.96
N THR A 248 -5.13 -4.46 8.57
CA THR A 248 -4.06 -5.23 7.91
C THR A 248 -4.67 -6.20 6.91
N LEU A 249 -3.89 -6.65 5.92
CA LEU A 249 -4.30 -7.60 4.89
C LEU A 249 -3.51 -8.90 5.06
N GLY A 250 -4.20 -10.03 5.10
CA GLY A 250 -3.58 -11.35 5.07
C GLY A 250 -3.33 -11.83 3.65
N ASP A 251 -2.40 -12.79 3.47
CA ASP A 251 -2.01 -13.34 2.17
C ASP A 251 -3.18 -13.98 1.38
N ASP A 252 -4.22 -14.41 2.09
CA ASP A 252 -5.44 -14.98 1.53
C ASP A 252 -6.49 -13.93 1.09
N ASN A 253 -6.11 -12.65 1.00
CA ASN A 253 -7.02 -11.53 0.76
C ASN A 253 -8.13 -11.41 1.82
N THR A 254 -7.83 -11.75 3.07
CA THR A 254 -8.67 -11.39 4.22
C THR A 254 -8.19 -10.08 4.82
N LEU A 255 -9.04 -9.06 4.81
CA LEU A 255 -8.82 -7.80 5.49
C LEU A 255 -9.25 -7.93 6.96
N LEU A 256 -8.33 -7.66 7.88
CA LEU A 256 -8.58 -7.59 9.30
C LEU A 256 -8.74 -6.13 9.73
N VAL A 257 -9.89 -5.80 10.29
CA VAL A 257 -10.15 -4.51 10.94
C VAL A 257 -10.02 -4.69 12.44
N VAL A 258 -9.12 -3.93 13.07
CA VAL A 258 -9.05 -3.81 14.52
C VAL A 258 -9.91 -2.63 14.94
N GLY A 259 -10.94 -2.90 15.73
CA GLY A 259 -11.74 -1.91 16.44
C GLY A 259 -11.19 -1.63 17.84
N LYS A 260 -11.76 -0.62 18.51
CA LYS A 260 -11.50 -0.34 19.92
C LYS A 260 -11.84 -1.51 20.86
N ARG A 261 -12.78 -2.38 20.46
CA ARG A 261 -13.34 -3.46 21.30
C ARG A 261 -13.52 -4.78 20.57
N ASP A 262 -13.17 -4.84 19.30
CA ASP A 262 -13.47 -5.99 18.44
C ASP A 262 -12.41 -6.12 17.36
N ILE A 263 -12.36 -7.30 16.76
CA ILE A 263 -11.84 -7.46 15.41
C ILE A 263 -12.97 -7.85 14.47
N THR A 264 -12.85 -7.46 13.20
CA THR A 264 -13.75 -7.89 12.13
C THR A 264 -12.93 -8.37 10.94
N LEU A 265 -13.27 -9.53 10.40
CA LEU A 265 -12.71 -10.06 9.16
C LEU A 265 -13.61 -9.72 7.97
N VAL A 266 -13.00 -9.32 6.87
CA VAL A 266 -13.66 -8.98 5.62
C VAL A 266 -12.95 -9.74 4.49
N ASP A 267 -13.70 -10.52 3.73
CA ASP A 267 -13.22 -11.15 2.50
C ASP A 267 -13.09 -10.08 1.43
N VAL A 268 -11.87 -9.92 0.88
CA VAL A 268 -11.60 -9.04 -0.26
C VAL A 268 -11.02 -9.81 -1.45
N THR A 269 -11.26 -11.12 -1.52
CA THR A 269 -10.88 -11.97 -2.66
C THR A 269 -11.58 -11.52 -3.96
N ASP A 270 -12.87 -11.13 -3.87
CA ASP A 270 -13.53 -10.35 -4.92
C ASP A 270 -13.43 -8.86 -4.58
N PRO A 271 -12.48 -8.11 -5.18
CA PRO A 271 -12.28 -6.69 -4.89
C PRO A 271 -13.49 -5.83 -5.27
N LEU A 272 -14.42 -6.35 -6.08
CA LEU A 272 -15.66 -5.64 -6.43
C LEU A 272 -16.78 -5.87 -5.42
N LYS A 273 -16.66 -6.90 -4.58
CA LYS A 273 -17.67 -7.27 -3.57
C LYS A 273 -17.06 -7.68 -2.22
N PRO A 274 -16.26 -6.80 -1.57
CA PRO A 274 -15.84 -7.03 -0.19
C PRO A 274 -16.99 -7.43 0.72
N ALA A 275 -16.84 -8.47 1.54
CA ALA A 275 -17.91 -8.99 2.38
C ALA A 275 -17.44 -9.29 3.78
N GLY A 276 -18.18 -8.85 4.80
CA GLY A 276 -17.89 -9.22 6.20
C GLY A 276 -18.02 -10.73 6.40
N ILE A 277 -17.05 -11.33 7.07
CA ILE A 277 -17.01 -12.78 7.35
C ILE A 277 -17.49 -13.06 8.77
N SER A 278 -16.82 -12.45 9.75
CA SER A 278 -17.04 -12.65 11.17
C SER A 278 -16.46 -11.49 11.97
N SER A 279 -16.89 -11.38 13.23
CA SER A 279 -16.32 -10.44 14.19
C SER A 279 -16.14 -11.14 15.54
N LEU A 280 -15.13 -10.72 16.30
CA LEU A 280 -14.87 -11.19 17.65
C LEU A 280 -14.76 -10.01 18.59
N ILE A 281 -15.57 -9.99 19.65
CA ILE A 281 -15.42 -9.02 20.74
C ILE A 281 -14.18 -9.38 21.54
N LEU A 282 -13.30 -8.39 21.71
CA LEU A 282 -12.06 -8.55 22.45
C LEU A 282 -12.30 -8.27 23.95
N PRO A 283 -11.60 -8.98 24.85
CA PRO A 283 -11.84 -8.92 26.28
C PRO A 283 -11.45 -7.57 26.88
N GLU A 284 -12.39 -6.90 27.55
CA GLU A 284 -12.02 -5.78 28.42
C GLU A 284 -11.39 -6.32 29.70
N ASN A 285 -10.28 -5.72 30.14
CA ASN A 285 -9.69 -6.08 31.42
C ASN A 285 -10.65 -5.76 32.58
N GLU A 286 -10.88 -6.76 33.43
CA GLU A 286 -11.66 -6.61 34.66
C GLU A 286 -10.85 -5.78 35.68
N GLY A 287 -10.99 -4.45 35.67
CA GLY A 287 -10.29 -3.57 36.60
C GLY A 287 -10.43 -2.07 36.34
N LYS A 288 -9.65 -1.26 37.08
CA LYS A 288 -9.56 0.20 36.86
C LYS A 288 -8.63 0.60 35.70
N GLN A 289 -7.93 -0.36 35.10
CA GLN A 289 -7.02 -0.11 33.99
C GLN A 289 -7.82 0.04 32.70
N LYS A 290 -7.39 0.98 31.84
CA LYS A 290 -7.96 1.14 30.51
C LYS A 290 -7.50 -0.01 29.63
N THR A 291 -8.32 -0.42 28.68
CA THR A 291 -7.96 -1.35 27.60
C THR A 291 -7.89 -0.55 26.30
N ALA A 292 -6.85 -0.77 25.50
CA ALA A 292 -6.76 -0.22 24.16
C ALA A 292 -5.96 -1.17 23.24
N TYR A 293 -6.68 -1.74 22.27
CA TYR A 293 -6.08 -2.43 21.15
C TYR A 293 -5.54 -1.41 20.16
N VAL A 294 -4.34 -1.67 19.65
CA VAL A 294 -3.63 -0.70 18.80
C VAL A 294 -3.17 -1.26 17.48
N ASP A 295 -3.02 -2.58 17.39
CA ASP A 295 -2.45 -3.22 16.21
C ASP A 295 -2.78 -4.71 16.15
N ALA A 296 -2.69 -5.30 14.96
CA ALA A 296 -2.81 -6.74 14.76
C ALA A 296 -2.13 -7.20 13.47
N ILE A 297 -1.68 -8.45 13.47
CA ILE A 297 -1.02 -9.09 12.32
C ILE A 297 -1.53 -10.52 12.13
N PHE A 298 -1.40 -11.03 10.91
CA PHE A 298 -1.60 -12.44 10.59
C PHE A 298 -0.30 -13.24 10.82
N LEU A 299 -0.43 -14.50 11.24
CA LEU A 299 0.64 -15.47 11.46
C LEU A 299 0.22 -16.86 10.97
N ASP A 300 1.19 -17.74 10.76
CA ASP A 300 1.02 -19.15 10.37
C ASP A 300 0.15 -19.30 9.10
N ASP A 301 0.54 -18.59 8.03
CA ASP A 301 -0.21 -18.49 6.76
C ASP A 301 -1.65 -18.00 6.97
N GLY A 302 -1.79 -17.02 7.87
CA GLY A 302 -3.06 -16.44 8.25
C GLY A 302 -3.91 -17.28 9.19
N LYS A 303 -3.51 -18.48 9.60
CA LYS A 303 -4.32 -19.32 10.53
C LYS A 303 -4.38 -18.78 11.94
N GLN A 304 -3.46 -17.89 12.32
CA GLN A 304 -3.51 -17.16 13.56
C GLN A 304 -3.51 -15.65 13.35
N ILE A 305 -4.14 -14.95 14.27
CA ILE A 305 -4.10 -13.49 14.38
C ILE A 305 -3.49 -13.14 15.73
N ALA A 306 -2.47 -12.30 15.74
CA ALA A 306 -1.92 -11.71 16.95
C ALA A 306 -2.47 -10.28 17.11
N VAL A 307 -3.13 -9.98 18.24
CA VAL A 307 -3.71 -8.66 18.53
C VAL A 307 -3.00 -8.02 19.71
N LEU A 308 -2.52 -6.79 19.54
CA LEU A 308 -1.76 -6.04 20.53
C LEU A 308 -2.67 -5.15 21.39
N GLU A 309 -2.67 -5.40 22.70
CA GLU A 309 -3.26 -4.53 23.73
C GLU A 309 -2.17 -3.81 24.49
N THR A 310 -2.29 -2.49 24.54
CA THR A 310 -1.17 -1.63 24.95
C THR A 310 -1.02 -1.43 26.46
N TYR A 311 -2.11 -1.30 27.21
CA TYR A 311 -2.03 -0.85 28.61
C TYR A 311 -1.48 -1.93 29.53
N ASN A 312 -1.69 -3.20 29.19
CA ASN A 312 -1.14 -4.35 29.89
C ASN A 312 0.05 -4.97 29.17
N ASN A 313 0.43 -4.44 28.00
CA ASN A 313 1.46 -5.00 27.14
C ASN A 313 1.20 -6.47 26.83
N THR A 314 0.01 -6.77 26.30
CA THR A 314 -0.38 -8.14 26.00
C THR A 314 -0.59 -8.36 24.50
N VAL A 315 -0.24 -9.55 24.04
CA VAL A 315 -0.59 -10.06 22.72
C VAL A 315 -1.58 -11.20 22.90
N SER A 316 -2.79 -11.04 22.37
CA SER A 316 -3.79 -12.12 22.31
C SER A 316 -3.60 -12.90 21.02
N LEU A 317 -3.54 -14.22 21.09
CA LEU A 317 -3.55 -15.10 19.93
C LEU A 317 -4.98 -15.56 19.65
N ILE A 318 -5.42 -15.39 18.41
CA ILE A 318 -6.75 -15.76 17.96
C ILE A 318 -6.58 -16.83 16.88
N ASP A 319 -7.22 -17.97 17.08
CA ASP A 319 -7.36 -18.98 16.03
C ASP A 319 -8.31 -18.46 14.97
N ALA A 320 -7.81 -18.41 13.74
CA ALA A 320 -8.52 -17.97 12.56
C ALA A 320 -8.48 -19.04 11.46
N SER A 321 -8.14 -20.29 11.81
CA SER A 321 -8.17 -21.45 10.89
C SER A 321 -9.57 -21.67 10.31
N ASP A 322 -10.61 -21.39 11.10
CA ASP A 322 -11.99 -21.19 10.63
C ASP A 322 -12.34 -19.71 10.70
N ARG A 323 -12.39 -19.06 9.53
CA ARG A 323 -12.67 -17.62 9.41
C ARG A 323 -14.05 -17.22 9.95
N HIS A 324 -15.00 -18.16 10.07
CA HIS A 324 -16.33 -17.89 10.61
C HIS A 324 -16.43 -18.07 12.13
N ASN A 325 -15.44 -18.70 12.77
CA ASN A 325 -15.46 -19.02 14.19
C ASN A 325 -14.12 -18.67 14.86
N LEU A 326 -13.93 -17.37 15.08
CA LEU A 326 -12.73 -16.84 15.73
C LEU A 326 -12.75 -17.10 17.23
N ASN A 327 -11.64 -17.58 17.78
CA ASN A 327 -11.53 -17.85 19.20
C ASN A 327 -10.17 -17.41 19.75
N ILE A 328 -10.17 -16.72 20.89
CA ILE A 328 -8.93 -16.40 21.61
C ILE A 328 -8.39 -17.70 22.20
N THR A 329 -7.18 -18.06 21.80
CA THR A 329 -6.50 -19.29 22.23
C THR A 329 -5.59 -19.07 23.42
N ASP A 330 -4.88 -17.93 23.45
CA ASP A 330 -3.96 -17.59 24.53
C ASP A 330 -3.73 -16.07 24.60
N THR A 331 -3.15 -15.58 25.70
CA THR A 331 -2.79 -14.17 25.89
C THR A 331 -1.47 -14.06 26.64
N PHE A 332 -0.49 -13.42 26.02
CA PHE A 332 0.87 -13.29 26.54
C PHE A 332 1.14 -11.86 26.97
N ASN A 333 1.58 -11.66 28.20
CA ASN A 333 2.18 -10.39 28.59
C ASN A 333 3.63 -10.34 28.08
N ILE A 334 3.90 -9.46 27.12
CA ILE A 334 5.22 -9.30 26.48
C ILE A 334 6.15 -8.39 27.28
N LEU A 335 5.65 -7.74 28.35
CA LEU A 335 6.41 -6.94 29.31
C LEU A 335 5.84 -7.15 30.73
N PRO A 336 5.90 -8.36 31.30
CA PRO A 336 5.24 -8.70 32.57
C PRO A 336 5.79 -7.90 33.76
N GLU A 337 7.01 -7.40 33.65
CA GLU A 337 7.64 -6.55 34.65
C GLU A 337 7.14 -5.10 34.63
N LYS A 338 6.37 -4.70 33.60
CA LYS A 338 5.95 -3.32 33.36
C LYS A 338 4.49 -3.07 33.70
N SER A 339 4.22 -1.93 34.34
CA SER A 339 2.89 -1.51 34.77
C SER A 339 2.34 -0.33 33.96
N ILE A 340 2.94 -0.03 32.81
CA ILE A 340 2.63 1.13 31.96
C ILE A 340 2.58 0.70 30.50
N ALA A 341 1.82 1.44 29.70
CA ALA A 341 1.67 1.18 28.27
C ALA A 341 3.01 1.42 27.53
N LEU A 342 3.62 0.35 27.05
CA LEU A 342 4.93 0.37 26.38
C LEU A 342 4.97 -0.45 25.10
N SER A 343 3.88 -1.10 24.73
CA SER A 343 3.74 -1.81 23.47
C SER A 343 3.14 -0.88 22.43
N VAL A 344 3.80 -0.79 21.26
CA VAL A 344 3.53 0.23 20.25
C VAL A 344 2.95 -0.37 18.98
N ASP A 345 3.58 -1.41 18.43
CA ASP A 345 3.35 -1.94 17.08
C ASP A 345 3.82 -3.40 16.98
N LEU A 346 3.27 -4.15 16.04
CA LEU A 346 3.67 -5.51 15.65
C LEU A 346 4.03 -5.51 14.17
N GLU A 347 5.19 -6.07 13.84
CA GLU A 347 5.66 -6.19 12.46
C GLU A 347 5.95 -7.66 12.15
N PRO A 348 5.27 -8.29 11.16
CA PRO A 348 5.54 -9.68 10.78
C PRO A 348 6.95 -9.82 10.18
N ASP A 349 7.61 -10.96 10.39
CA ASP A 349 8.89 -11.25 9.74
C ASP A 349 8.62 -11.76 8.31
N PRO A 350 9.11 -11.07 7.25
CA PRO A 350 8.82 -11.45 5.87
C PRO A 350 9.42 -12.80 5.47
N ASN A 351 10.35 -13.35 6.27
CA ASN A 351 11.03 -14.62 5.98
C ASN A 351 10.52 -15.79 6.84
N ASP A 352 9.65 -15.53 7.84
CA ASP A 352 9.12 -16.55 8.74
C ASP A 352 7.71 -16.18 9.19
N ASN A 353 6.71 -16.83 8.60
CA ASN A 353 5.28 -16.58 8.87
C ASN A 353 4.84 -16.86 10.32
N LYS A 354 5.68 -17.46 11.16
CA LYS A 354 5.42 -17.67 12.59
C LYS A 354 6.12 -16.66 13.47
N ARG A 355 6.94 -15.79 12.91
CA ARG A 355 7.73 -14.83 13.65
C ARG A 355 7.24 -13.41 13.40
N PHE A 356 7.31 -12.61 14.45
CA PHE A 356 7.07 -11.18 14.36
C PHE A 356 7.95 -10.43 15.35
N TRP A 357 7.95 -9.11 15.20
CA TRP A 357 8.72 -8.17 15.99
C TRP A 357 7.79 -7.18 16.67
N ALA A 358 7.83 -7.13 18.00
CA ALA A 358 7.09 -6.14 18.78
C ALA A 358 7.96 -4.90 18.98
N LEU A 359 7.44 -3.73 18.57
CA LEU A 359 8.04 -2.44 18.87
C LEU A 359 7.62 -2.00 20.28
N LEU A 360 8.59 -1.83 21.16
CA LEU A 360 8.40 -1.50 22.56
C LEU A 360 9.03 -0.14 22.88
N GLY A 361 8.22 0.77 23.41
CA GLY A 361 8.52 2.18 23.55
C GLY A 361 7.39 2.92 24.26
N PRO A 362 7.60 4.15 24.76
CA PRO A 362 6.50 5.02 25.13
C PRO A 362 5.48 5.13 23.98
N ASN A 363 4.28 4.57 24.15
CA ASN A 363 3.29 4.58 23.08
C ASN A 363 2.59 5.95 23.00
N TYR A 364 3.01 6.77 22.04
CA TYR A 364 2.41 8.07 21.76
C TYR A 364 1.27 8.02 20.74
N ARG A 365 0.97 6.86 20.12
CA ARG A 365 -0.23 6.65 19.28
C ARG A 365 -1.52 6.81 20.10
N LEU A 366 -1.44 6.58 21.41
CA LEU A 366 -2.56 6.67 22.35
C LEU A 366 -2.82 8.07 22.92
N ALA A 367 -2.00 9.07 22.58
CA ALA A 367 -1.88 10.24 23.42
C ALA A 367 -3.16 11.12 23.43
N GLY A 368 -3.83 11.13 24.58
CA GLY A 368 -4.43 12.33 25.13
C GLY A 368 -3.43 13.06 26.03
N SER A 369 -3.67 14.34 26.34
CA SER A 369 -2.79 15.21 27.15
C SER A 369 -2.28 14.61 28.47
N ARG A 370 -3.02 13.65 29.06
CA ARG A 370 -2.64 12.96 30.31
C ARG A 370 -1.51 11.93 30.17
N LEU A 371 -1.38 11.24 29.03
CA LEU A 371 -0.32 10.24 28.81
C LEU A 371 1.05 10.90 28.66
N VAL A 372 1.09 12.03 27.96
CA VAL A 372 2.28 12.87 27.80
C VAL A 372 2.83 13.32 29.15
N ASP A 373 1.96 13.75 30.07
CA ASP A 373 2.37 14.17 31.42
C ASP A 373 2.84 13.01 32.31
N THR A 374 2.37 11.78 32.05
CA THR A 374 2.85 10.56 32.70
C THR A 374 4.25 10.20 32.21
N TYR A 375 4.50 10.22 30.90
CA TYR A 375 5.84 9.96 30.36
C TYR A 375 6.86 11.00 30.83
N LYS A 376 6.52 12.29 30.92
CA LYS A 376 7.39 13.32 31.52
C LYS A 376 7.86 13.01 32.94
N LYS A 377 7.05 12.30 33.71
CA LYS A 377 7.40 11.90 35.09
C LYS A 377 8.28 10.64 35.09
N ILE A 378 8.02 9.71 34.17
CA ILE A 378 8.70 8.41 34.05
C ILE A 378 10.19 8.54 33.69
N PHE A 379 10.57 9.55 32.91
CA PHE A 379 11.98 9.79 32.55
C PHE A 379 12.78 10.57 33.62
N LYS A 380 12.22 10.81 34.81
CA LYS A 380 12.96 11.40 35.94
C LYS A 380 13.72 10.30 36.69
N LYS A 381 14.88 10.65 37.27
CA LYS A 381 15.81 9.69 37.93
C LYS A 381 15.26 8.89 39.13
N ASN A 382 14.01 9.09 39.57
CA ASN A 382 13.41 8.45 40.76
C ASN A 382 12.05 7.81 40.44
N VAL A 383 12.01 6.88 39.49
CA VAL A 383 10.78 6.17 39.09
C VAL A 383 10.95 4.67 39.33
N GLU A 384 9.90 4.06 39.89
CA GLU A 384 9.79 2.61 40.10
C GLU A 384 10.16 1.85 38.82
N GLU A 385 10.87 0.73 38.94
CA GLU A 385 11.40 -0.03 37.80
C GLU A 385 10.31 -0.52 36.84
N SER A 386 9.16 -0.92 37.37
CA SER A 386 7.97 -1.32 36.61
C SER A 386 7.36 -0.17 35.79
N ARG A 387 7.70 1.08 36.13
CA ARG A 387 7.26 2.29 35.42
C ARG A 387 8.36 2.91 34.58
N ARG A 388 9.57 2.35 34.54
CA ARG A 388 10.64 2.84 33.66
C ARG A 388 10.35 2.42 32.22
N ALA A 389 10.49 3.37 31.30
CA ALA A 389 10.34 3.11 29.87
C ALA A 389 11.38 2.09 29.38
N VAL A 390 11.01 1.37 28.32
CA VAL A 390 11.89 0.53 27.53
C VAL A 390 11.86 1.07 26.10
N ASN A 391 12.95 0.90 25.35
CA ASN A 391 13.06 1.29 23.95
C ASN A 391 13.78 0.14 23.21
N ARG A 392 13.01 -0.76 22.60
CA ARG A 392 13.54 -1.96 21.93
C ARG A 392 12.59 -2.48 20.87
N VAL A 393 13.13 -3.24 19.93
CA VAL A 393 12.35 -4.19 19.12
C VAL A 393 12.65 -5.59 19.63
N GLN A 394 11.62 -6.42 19.76
CA GLN A 394 11.74 -7.74 20.37
C GLN A 394 11.00 -8.77 19.54
N SER A 395 11.70 -9.82 19.11
CA SER A 395 11.10 -10.87 18.29
C SER A 395 10.38 -11.92 19.14
N PHE A 396 9.29 -12.43 18.60
CA PHE A 396 8.51 -13.54 19.15
C PHE A 396 8.23 -14.54 18.04
N THR A 397 8.33 -15.83 18.36
CA THR A 397 8.03 -16.92 17.42
C THR A 397 6.90 -17.77 17.98
N LEU A 398 5.88 -18.01 17.16
CA LEU A 398 4.80 -18.92 17.44
C LEU A 398 5.28 -20.37 17.33
N ALA A 399 5.27 -21.08 18.46
CA ALA A 399 5.61 -22.50 18.51
C ALA A 399 4.67 -23.24 19.47
N SER A 400 4.04 -24.30 18.97
CA SER A 400 3.08 -25.12 19.74
C SER A 400 1.96 -24.29 20.41
N GLY A 401 1.44 -23.30 19.68
CA GLY A 401 0.37 -22.40 20.17
C GLY A 401 0.83 -21.37 21.20
N LYS A 402 2.15 -21.20 21.42
CA LYS A 402 2.70 -20.24 22.37
C LYS A 402 3.69 -19.30 21.72
N LEU A 403 3.81 -18.10 22.29
CA LEU A 403 4.85 -17.15 21.91
C LEU A 403 6.14 -17.43 22.68
N ILE A 404 7.19 -17.77 21.94
CA ILE A 404 8.55 -17.91 22.45
C ILE A 404 9.28 -16.61 22.20
N LEU A 405 9.86 -16.06 23.26
CA LEU A 405 10.69 -14.86 23.17
C LEU A 405 12.01 -15.16 22.43
N GLY A 406 12.32 -14.37 21.41
CA GLY A 406 13.58 -14.39 20.68
C GLY A 406 14.48 -13.20 20.99
N ASN A 407 15.21 -12.75 19.97
CA ASN A 407 16.14 -11.62 20.03
C ASN A 407 15.47 -10.32 20.50
N SER A 408 16.23 -9.49 21.20
CA SER A 408 15.84 -8.14 21.58
C SER A 408 16.96 -7.17 21.29
N VAL A 409 16.65 -6.11 20.54
CA VAL A 409 17.60 -5.08 20.12
C VAL A 409 17.11 -3.72 20.59
N ALA A 410 18.02 -2.87 21.06
CA ALA A 410 17.66 -1.55 21.55
C ALA A 410 17.24 -0.62 20.40
N THR A 411 16.23 0.22 20.64
CA THR A 411 15.91 1.35 19.76
C THR A 411 16.51 2.64 20.35
N PRO A 412 16.68 3.71 19.56
CA PRO A 412 17.29 4.94 20.04
C PRO A 412 16.61 5.50 21.30
N GLU A 413 17.39 5.68 22.36
CA GLU A 413 16.90 6.30 23.59
C GLU A 413 16.46 7.75 23.35
N HIS A 414 15.49 8.21 24.15
CA HIS A 414 14.91 9.57 24.09
C HIS A 414 14.08 9.89 22.84
N TYR A 415 13.69 8.86 22.08
CA TYR A 415 12.69 8.99 21.02
C TYR A 415 11.42 8.24 21.39
N ALA A 416 10.28 8.80 21.00
CA ALA A 416 8.99 8.15 20.96
C ALA A 416 8.83 7.49 19.60
N THR A 417 8.67 6.17 19.58
CA THR A 417 8.50 5.38 18.36
C THR A 417 7.01 5.27 18.00
N TYR A 418 6.69 5.11 16.72
CA TYR A 418 5.31 4.99 16.26
C TYR A 418 5.04 3.69 15.50
N PHE A 419 5.82 3.40 14.46
CA PHE A 419 5.62 2.20 13.63
C PHE A 419 6.97 1.56 13.29
N ALA A 420 6.94 0.26 13.04
CA ALA A 420 8.05 -0.51 12.49
C ALA A 420 7.65 -1.10 11.13
N VAL A 421 8.60 -1.26 10.21
CA VAL A 421 8.40 -2.00 8.97
C VAL A 421 9.70 -2.71 8.58
N PHE A 422 9.62 -3.92 8.03
CA PHE A 422 10.77 -4.57 7.43
C PHE A 422 11.16 -3.94 6.09
N GLY A 423 12.46 -3.77 5.92
CA GLY A 423 13.06 -3.46 4.63
C GLY A 423 13.40 -4.69 3.82
N GLU A 424 13.50 -4.53 2.51
CA GLU A 424 14.05 -5.57 1.63
C GLU A 424 15.50 -5.95 1.98
N ASP A 425 16.24 -5.04 2.61
CA ASP A 425 17.60 -5.28 3.10
C ASP A 425 17.66 -6.07 4.42
N GLY A 426 16.51 -6.54 4.91
CA GLY A 426 16.39 -7.32 6.14
C GLY A 426 16.48 -6.50 7.43
N ARG A 427 16.55 -5.17 7.35
CA ARG A 427 16.57 -4.28 8.52
C ARG A 427 15.15 -3.86 8.89
N ILE A 428 14.96 -3.51 10.16
CA ILE A 428 13.69 -2.97 10.66
C ILE A 428 13.79 -1.44 10.66
N TYR A 429 12.96 -0.77 9.88
CA TYR A 429 12.84 0.68 9.89
C TYR A 429 11.82 1.11 10.95
N VAL A 430 12.21 2.03 11.83
CA VAL A 430 11.34 2.55 12.89
C VAL A 430 11.15 4.05 12.71
N SER A 431 9.90 4.50 12.68
CA SER A 431 9.57 5.92 12.75
C SER A 431 9.57 6.42 14.19
N ALA A 432 10.20 7.57 14.41
CA ALA A 432 10.37 8.10 15.76
C ALA A 432 10.40 9.62 15.83
N THR A 433 10.08 10.17 17.00
CA THR A 433 10.18 11.61 17.30
C THR A 433 10.85 11.84 18.64
N LYS A 434 11.76 12.81 18.69
CA LYS A 434 12.48 13.15 19.91
C LYS A 434 11.49 13.53 21.03
N MET A 435 11.61 12.89 22.18
CA MET A 435 10.65 13.07 23.29
C MET A 435 10.67 14.49 23.87
N ASP A 436 11.82 15.17 23.84
CA ASP A 436 11.94 16.57 24.28
C ASP A 436 10.95 17.50 23.56
N PHE A 437 10.68 17.20 22.28
CA PHE A 437 9.71 17.94 21.48
C PHE A 437 8.28 17.70 21.96
N LEU A 438 7.90 16.43 22.18
CA LEU A 438 6.54 16.06 22.63
C LEU A 438 6.24 16.56 24.05
N ASN A 439 7.28 16.72 24.86
CA ASN A 439 7.16 17.15 26.25
C ASN A 439 7.18 18.67 26.43
N PHE A 440 7.21 19.43 25.33
CA PHE A 440 7.28 20.87 25.38
C PHE A 440 5.95 21.51 25.87
N ASN A 441 6.02 22.41 26.86
CA ASN A 441 4.83 23.07 27.41
C ASN A 441 4.58 24.43 26.75
N PHE A 442 3.70 24.46 25.75
CA PHE A 442 3.32 25.69 25.03
C PHE A 442 2.51 26.70 25.87
N LYS A 443 2.00 26.32 27.06
CA LYS A 443 1.07 27.15 27.85
C LYS A 443 1.73 28.15 28.81
N LYS A 444 3.06 28.15 28.98
CA LYS A 444 3.72 28.83 30.11
C LYS A 444 4.54 30.10 29.81
N GLY A 445 4.41 30.75 28.65
CA GLY A 445 5.19 31.96 28.35
C GLY A 445 4.45 33.01 27.52
N GLY A 446 4.57 34.28 27.91
CA GLY A 446 4.13 35.42 27.10
C GLY A 446 4.83 35.45 25.72
N ARG A 447 4.32 36.30 24.82
CA ARG A 447 4.69 36.39 23.38
C ARG A 447 6.22 36.41 23.10
N LEU A 448 7.01 37.05 23.96
CA LEU A 448 8.48 37.11 23.89
C LEU A 448 9.18 35.75 24.17
N ASN A 449 8.61 34.93 25.05
CA ASN A 449 9.13 33.59 25.34
C ASN A 449 8.82 32.62 24.20
N VAL A 450 7.68 32.77 23.51
CA VAL A 450 7.36 31.98 22.30
C VAL A 450 8.32 32.30 21.14
N ILE A 451 8.76 33.56 21.01
CA ILE A 451 9.74 33.96 19.97
C ILE A 451 11.14 33.41 20.26
N LYS A 452 11.63 33.58 21.49
CA LYS A 452 12.91 32.97 21.91
C LYS A 452 12.84 31.44 21.85
N MET A 453 11.68 30.86 22.13
CA MET A 453 11.39 29.43 22.04
C MET A 453 11.41 28.93 20.60
N VAL A 454 10.74 29.59 19.65
CA VAL A 454 10.80 29.22 18.23
C VAL A 454 12.22 29.41 17.69
N LYS A 455 12.93 30.48 18.10
CA LYS A 455 14.32 30.72 17.69
C LYS A 455 15.28 29.65 18.26
N ASN A 456 15.17 29.32 19.54
CA ASN A 456 15.93 28.22 20.15
C ASN A 456 15.54 26.87 19.55
N PHE A 457 14.25 26.63 19.32
CA PHE A 457 13.74 25.40 18.68
C PHE A 457 14.29 25.24 17.27
N LEU A 458 14.27 26.28 16.44
CA LEU A 458 14.84 26.26 15.09
C LEU A 458 16.38 26.19 15.10
N SER A 459 17.05 26.71 16.15
CA SER A 459 18.51 26.69 16.25
C SER A 459 19.10 25.45 16.96
N THR A 460 18.34 24.76 17.81
CA THR A 460 18.78 23.55 18.54
C THR A 460 18.09 22.26 18.08
N SER A 461 16.99 22.35 17.32
CA SER A 461 16.21 21.21 16.81
C SER A 461 16.32 21.09 15.30
N VAL A 462 17.56 20.94 14.80
CA VAL A 462 17.83 20.77 13.36
C VAL A 462 17.13 19.49 12.81
N SER A 463 16.81 18.51 13.65
CA SER A 463 15.85 17.44 13.35
C SER A 463 15.26 16.81 14.62
N PHE A 464 13.95 16.59 14.66
CA PHE A 464 13.29 15.88 15.77
C PHE A 464 12.51 14.65 15.31
N GLY A 465 12.04 14.59 14.07
CA GLY A 465 11.56 13.35 13.44
C GLY A 465 12.71 12.57 12.86
N ARG A 466 12.65 11.24 12.97
CA ARG A 466 13.65 10.32 12.42
C ARG A 466 13.01 9.05 11.89
N ILE A 467 13.62 8.49 10.85
CA ILE A 467 13.51 7.08 10.49
C ILE A 467 14.86 6.44 10.81
N VAL A 468 14.84 5.34 11.56
CA VAL A 468 16.05 4.62 11.98
C VAL A 468 15.96 3.19 11.48
N ALA A 469 16.97 2.74 10.75
CA ALA A 469 17.14 1.33 10.40
C ALA A 469 17.85 0.63 11.55
N ILE A 470 17.39 -0.57 11.89
CA ILE A 470 17.93 -1.41 12.94
C ILE A 470 18.21 -2.78 12.34
N ASP A 471 19.46 -3.23 12.45
CA ASP A 471 19.78 -4.63 12.14
C ASP A 471 19.19 -5.53 13.24
N PRO A 472 18.25 -6.43 12.93
CA PRO A 472 17.60 -7.28 13.93
C PRO A 472 18.55 -8.32 14.57
N ASN A 473 19.71 -8.58 13.96
CA ASN A 473 20.68 -9.57 14.41
C ASN A 473 21.80 -8.93 15.25
N THR A 474 22.31 -7.77 14.83
CA THR A 474 23.42 -7.10 15.54
C THR A 474 22.94 -6.01 16.49
N GLY A 475 21.76 -5.43 16.24
CA GLY A 475 21.27 -4.24 16.93
C GLY A 475 21.91 -2.93 16.44
N ASP A 476 22.72 -2.98 15.37
CA ASP A 476 23.32 -1.78 14.79
C ASP A 476 22.23 -0.85 14.25
N THR A 477 22.37 0.45 14.53
CA THR A 477 21.37 1.45 14.15
C THR A 477 21.94 2.48 13.19
N GLU A 478 21.17 2.81 12.15
CA GLU A 478 21.50 3.87 11.20
C GLU A 478 20.33 4.88 11.11
N THR A 479 20.63 6.18 11.18
CA THR A 479 19.61 7.21 10.91
C THR A 479 19.47 7.40 9.41
N ILE A 480 18.34 6.96 8.85
CA ILE A 480 18.06 6.98 7.41
C ILE A 480 17.50 8.33 6.97
N SER A 481 16.66 8.93 7.80
CA SER A 481 16.05 10.24 7.55
C SER A 481 15.93 11.00 8.85
N SER A 482 16.12 12.31 8.80
CA SER A 482 15.85 13.19 9.93
C SER A 482 15.38 14.56 9.47
N GLY A 483 14.44 15.18 10.22
CA GLY A 483 13.95 16.51 9.87
C GLY A 483 13.13 17.20 10.95
N GLY A 484 12.79 18.47 10.67
CA GLY A 484 11.91 19.31 11.50
C GLY A 484 10.42 18.95 11.34
N GLY A 485 10.09 17.69 11.60
CA GLY A 485 8.73 17.16 11.48
C GLY A 485 8.51 15.95 12.36
N ILE A 486 7.27 15.48 12.43
CA ILE A 486 6.93 14.20 13.06
C ILE A 486 6.73 13.20 11.95
N PHE A 487 7.47 12.09 11.97
CA PHE A 487 7.34 11.00 10.99
C PHE A 487 6.47 9.94 11.64
N TYR A 488 5.32 9.64 11.03
CA TYR A 488 4.26 8.85 11.64
C TYR A 488 4.26 7.44 11.06
N HIS A 489 3.42 7.16 10.05
CA HIS A 489 3.42 5.87 9.35
C HIS A 489 4.56 5.79 8.33
N LEU A 490 5.02 4.58 8.02
CA LEU A 490 6.01 4.32 6.99
C LEU A 490 5.75 3.00 6.28
N VAL A 491 6.27 2.88 5.06
CA VAL A 491 6.39 1.64 4.29
C VAL A 491 7.78 1.63 3.65
N ASP A 492 8.37 0.46 3.43
CA ASP A 492 9.59 0.36 2.62
C ASP A 492 9.22 0.24 1.14
N VAL A 493 9.96 0.94 0.28
CA VAL A 493 9.75 0.88 -1.17
C VAL A 493 11.04 0.38 -1.82
N PRO A 494 10.99 -0.70 -2.62
CA PRO A 494 12.17 -1.26 -3.27
C PRO A 494 12.98 -0.20 -4.03
N ASP A 495 14.31 -0.23 -3.90
CA ASP A 495 15.31 0.75 -4.40
C ASP A 495 15.20 2.21 -3.91
N ILE A 496 14.05 2.63 -3.40
CA ILE A 496 13.79 3.99 -2.90
C ILE A 496 14.10 4.06 -1.40
N GLY A 497 13.81 2.98 -0.66
CA GLY A 497 13.85 2.90 0.79
C GLY A 497 12.58 3.45 1.45
N PRO A 498 12.62 3.80 2.74
CA PRO A 498 11.42 4.14 3.50
C PRO A 498 10.74 5.40 2.98
N VAL A 499 9.44 5.27 2.74
CA VAL A 499 8.49 6.34 2.46
C VAL A 499 7.56 6.49 3.64
N PHE A 500 7.40 7.72 4.14
CA PHE A 500 6.73 7.96 5.40
C PHE A 500 5.81 9.17 5.36
N SER A 501 4.73 9.10 6.11
CA SER A 501 3.89 10.26 6.35
C SER A 501 4.51 11.18 7.37
N LEU A 502 4.42 12.48 7.12
CA LEU A 502 4.99 13.46 8.03
C LEU A 502 4.16 14.72 8.21
N LEU A 503 4.24 15.23 9.43
CA LEU A 503 3.84 16.58 9.77
C LEU A 503 5.07 17.48 9.84
N LYS A 504 5.31 18.27 8.80
CA LYS A 504 6.44 19.20 8.70
C LYS A 504 6.09 20.53 9.38
N PHE A 505 7.04 21.11 10.09
CA PHE A 505 6.89 22.46 10.64
C PHE A 505 7.80 23.42 9.88
N GLY A 506 7.19 24.34 9.11
CA GLY A 506 7.90 25.35 8.31
C GLY A 506 7.70 26.77 8.84
N PRO A 507 8.57 27.73 8.46
CA PRO A 507 8.43 29.13 8.87
C PRO A 507 7.12 29.75 8.37
N SER A 508 6.49 30.59 9.19
CA SER A 508 5.26 31.33 8.88
C SER A 508 5.44 32.84 9.05
N PHE A 509 4.79 33.63 8.18
CA PHE A 509 4.78 35.09 8.25
C PHE A 509 3.87 35.66 9.36
N SER A 510 3.02 34.83 9.97
CA SER A 510 2.11 35.23 11.04
C SER A 510 2.36 34.43 12.32
N PHE A 511 2.11 35.02 13.49
CA PHE A 511 2.33 34.37 14.78
C PHE A 511 1.29 33.26 15.04
N PRO A 512 1.69 32.08 15.60
CA PRO A 512 3.06 31.64 15.86
C PRO A 512 3.80 31.28 14.55
N TYR A 513 5.09 31.59 14.46
CA TYR A 513 5.94 31.52 13.25
C TYR A 513 6.15 30.10 12.66
N LEU A 514 5.32 29.12 13.00
CA LEU A 514 5.36 27.75 12.51
C LEU A 514 4.01 27.38 11.89
N THR A 515 4.02 27.00 10.61
CA THR A 515 2.83 26.44 9.95
C THR A 515 3.04 24.93 9.80
N PRO A 516 2.20 24.09 10.43
CA PRO A 516 2.22 22.66 10.18
C PRO A 516 1.78 22.38 8.73
N SER A 517 2.48 21.47 8.05
CA SER A 517 2.11 20.99 6.72
C SER A 517 2.20 19.48 6.72
N TRP A 518 1.11 18.83 6.35
CA TRP A 518 1.09 17.38 6.15
C TRP A 518 1.58 17.02 4.75
N GLY A 519 2.24 15.87 4.63
CA GLY A 519 2.61 15.29 3.35
C GLY A 519 3.44 14.01 3.50
N LEU A 520 4.13 13.64 2.42
CA LEU A 520 4.98 12.45 2.37
C LEU A 520 6.47 12.82 2.36
N GLY A 521 7.27 11.95 2.94
CA GLY A 521 8.72 12.01 2.94
C GLY A 521 9.25 10.78 2.23
N VAL A 522 10.19 10.98 1.33
CA VAL A 522 10.84 9.93 0.57
C VAL A 522 12.34 10.12 0.75
N LYS A 523 13.04 9.07 1.18
CA LYS A 523 14.48 9.11 1.50
C LYS A 523 15.31 9.78 0.39
N SER A 524 15.07 9.39 -0.86
CA SER A 524 15.85 9.81 -2.05
C SER A 524 15.61 11.26 -2.49
N THR A 525 14.44 11.85 -2.19
CA THR A 525 14.00 13.13 -2.77
C THR A 525 13.59 14.19 -1.75
N GLY A 526 13.42 13.82 -0.48
CA GLY A 526 13.04 14.72 0.60
C GLY A 526 11.53 14.75 0.83
N THR A 527 11.00 15.92 1.21
CA THR A 527 9.62 16.06 1.71
C THR A 527 8.69 16.72 0.69
N TYR A 528 7.55 16.10 0.43
CA TYR A 528 6.47 16.58 -0.43
C TYR A 528 5.31 17.07 0.42
N ALA A 529 5.26 18.38 0.68
CA ALA A 529 4.07 18.96 1.30
C ALA A 529 2.84 18.74 0.40
N MET A 530 1.76 18.23 1.00
CA MET A 530 0.49 17.97 0.32
C MET A 530 -0.57 18.97 0.75
N ARG A 531 -0.64 19.27 2.05
CA ARG A 531 -1.62 20.22 2.60
C ARG A 531 -1.00 21.06 3.71
N LYS A 532 -1.21 22.39 3.63
CA LYS A 532 -0.97 23.28 4.78
C LYS A 532 -2.10 23.07 5.79
N MET A 533 -1.75 22.81 7.03
CA MET A 533 -2.73 22.59 8.09
C MET A 533 -3.04 23.89 8.83
N ASN A 534 -4.20 23.90 9.51
CA ASN A 534 -4.54 24.98 10.42
C ASN A 534 -3.51 25.05 11.56
N ARG A 535 -3.12 26.26 11.97
CA ARG A 535 -2.22 26.50 13.11
C ARG A 535 -2.74 25.94 14.45
N TYR A 536 -4.05 25.70 14.55
CA TYR A 536 -4.69 25.05 15.70
C TYR A 536 -4.88 23.54 15.51
N ALA A 537 -4.29 22.94 14.48
CA ALA A 537 -4.23 21.50 14.37
C ALA A 537 -3.58 20.94 15.64
N VAL A 538 -4.37 20.25 16.45
CA VAL A 538 -3.94 19.65 17.71
C VAL A 538 -3.41 18.26 17.41
N PHE A 539 -2.24 17.93 17.95
CA PHE A 539 -1.70 16.58 18.05
C PHE A 539 -2.35 15.85 19.25
N PRO A 540 -2.53 14.51 19.33
CA PRO A 540 -3.01 13.40 18.46
C PRO A 540 -4.39 12.85 19.00
N PRO A 541 -5.01 11.67 18.67
CA PRO A 541 -4.72 10.56 17.75
C PRO A 541 -5.74 10.48 16.60
N TYR A 542 -5.34 10.87 15.40
CA TYR A 542 -6.11 10.59 14.19
C TYR A 542 -5.12 10.09 13.14
N SER A 543 -5.60 9.18 12.30
CA SER A 543 -4.98 8.46 11.20
C SER A 543 -4.37 9.37 10.11
N ILE A 544 -3.50 10.30 10.46
CA ILE A 544 -2.92 11.19 9.46
C ILE A 544 -1.91 10.38 8.63
N GLY A 545 -2.31 10.10 7.39
CA GLY A 545 -1.47 9.59 6.33
C GLY A 545 -0.98 8.18 6.58
N TYR A 546 -1.89 7.21 6.66
CA TYR A 546 -1.49 5.83 6.36
C TYR A 546 -0.83 5.83 4.97
N VAL A 547 0.24 5.06 4.80
CA VAL A 547 1.03 5.02 3.56
C VAL A 547 1.18 3.57 3.19
N ASP A 548 0.93 3.26 1.94
CA ASP A 548 1.09 1.91 1.41
C ASP A 548 1.72 1.94 0.02
N PHE A 549 2.28 0.81 -0.42
CA PHE A 549 3.03 0.68 -1.67
C PHE A 549 2.58 -0.52 -2.49
N GLN A 550 2.47 -0.30 -3.81
CA GLN A 550 2.13 -1.33 -4.77
C GLN A 550 3.37 -2.14 -5.13
N TYR A 551 3.54 -3.32 -4.54
CA TYR A 551 4.70 -4.18 -4.78
C TYR A 551 4.70 -4.82 -6.16
#